data_AF-A0A812MJ40-F1
#
_entry.id   AF-A0A812MJ40-F1
#
_cell.length_a   1.000
_cell.length_b   1.000
_cell.length_c   1.000
_cell.angle_alpha   90.00
_cell.angle_beta   90.00
_cell.angle_gamma   90.00
#
_symmetry.space_group_name_H-M   'P 1'
#
loop_
_entity.id
_entity.type
_entity.pdbx_description
1 polymer ?
#
loop_
_entity_poly.entity_id
_entity_poly.type
_entity_poly.pdbx_seq_one_letter_code
_entity_poly.pdbx_strand_id
1 'polypeptide(L)'
;GIGHSKSLMFSFTLVASIGYGNIYPATDAGRVFCIVFTLIATPALVVAYLGAARKMIDFTRVVAMLFNKTNILTFHKYDTDGSGQLDSDEFAAALRDLGYPVADNDVRMIMEEVNICDTTLVTIQEFGQALILLEFPTARQEKHRLSAMISFSATLTWLLAGALCFQQIERWSFIESMWFCWETLMTIGLGDLVPQTVLGRWFNLAYSFLGLGFISVLLQSVVDLLSKHSSIIGRLEMRILEAGSASTPSFKNLKLQQKVVRKRASALSSRRMSSCLVNRAFPGLFL
;
A
#
# COMPACT_ATOMS: atom_id res chain seq x y z
N GLY A 1 11.23 41.38 -15.88
CA GLY A 1 10.38 40.18 -15.83
C GLY A 1 11.02 39.13 -14.95
N ILE A 2 10.22 38.36 -14.21
CA ILE A 2 10.70 37.22 -13.44
C ILE A 2 11.20 36.15 -14.42
N GLY A 3 12.44 35.65 -14.26
CA GLY A 3 12.99 34.63 -15.14
C GLY A 3 12.19 33.32 -15.11
N HIS A 4 12.17 32.57 -16.21
CA HIS A 4 11.31 31.37 -16.38
C HIS A 4 11.38 30.38 -15.20
N SER A 5 12.57 30.13 -14.64
CA SER A 5 12.76 29.23 -13.49
C SER A 5 12.07 29.72 -12.22
N LYS A 6 12.03 31.03 -11.97
CA LYS A 6 11.34 31.62 -10.81
C LYS A 6 9.83 31.55 -10.97
N SER A 7 9.30 31.80 -12.18
CA SER A 7 7.86 31.74 -12.45
C SER A 7 7.31 30.30 -12.36
N LEU A 8 8.06 29.31 -12.86
CA LEU A 8 7.70 27.89 -12.72
C LEU A 8 7.74 27.43 -11.27
N MET A 9 8.79 27.80 -10.54
CA MET A 9 8.88 27.48 -9.11
C MET A 9 7.70 28.09 -8.35
N PHE A 10 7.39 29.37 -8.57
CA PHE A 10 6.22 30.04 -7.98
C PHE A 10 4.91 29.30 -8.31
N SER A 11 4.69 28.97 -9.58
CA SER A 11 3.46 28.29 -10.00
C SER A 11 3.33 26.91 -9.34
N PHE A 12 4.41 26.14 -9.30
CA PHE A 12 4.40 24.82 -8.66
C PHE A 12 4.21 24.90 -7.15
N THR A 13 4.97 25.75 -6.45
CA THR A 13 4.86 25.86 -4.98
C THR A 13 3.50 26.37 -4.54
N LEU A 14 2.84 27.16 -5.39
CA LEU A 14 1.47 27.62 -5.21
C LEU A 14 0.46 26.46 -5.36
N VAL A 15 0.56 25.64 -6.43
CA VAL A 15 -0.34 24.50 -6.64
C VAL A 15 -0.12 23.39 -5.60
N ALA A 16 1.14 23.13 -5.26
CA ALA A 16 1.55 22.12 -4.28
C ALA A 16 1.34 22.56 -2.83
N SER A 17 0.73 23.74 -2.60
CA SER A 17 0.48 24.33 -1.29
C SER A 17 1.71 24.42 -0.38
N ILE A 18 2.91 24.57 -0.96
CA ILE A 18 4.15 24.81 -0.20
C ILE A 18 4.24 26.31 0.14
N GLY A 19 4.09 27.16 -0.88
CA GLY A 19 3.94 28.61 -0.69
C GLY A 19 5.01 29.33 0.14
N TYR A 20 6.30 29.25 -0.22
CA TYR A 20 7.42 29.92 0.48
C TYR A 20 7.26 31.44 0.74
N GLY A 21 6.28 32.11 0.13
CA GLY A 21 6.01 33.54 0.39
C GLY A 21 7.05 34.53 -0.15
N ASN A 22 8.18 34.07 -0.70
CA ASN A 22 9.24 34.91 -1.25
C ASN A 22 8.87 35.58 -2.59
N ILE A 23 7.95 34.98 -3.35
CA ILE A 23 7.39 35.52 -4.60
C ILE A 23 5.87 35.50 -4.47
N TYR A 24 5.23 36.65 -4.69
CA TYR A 24 3.78 36.78 -4.60
C TYR A 24 3.25 37.83 -5.59
N PRO A 25 1.98 37.72 -6.02
CA PRO A 25 1.36 38.72 -6.88
C PRO A 25 1.12 40.03 -6.12
N ALA A 26 1.78 41.10 -6.57
CA ALA A 26 1.58 42.44 -6.03
C ALA A 26 0.32 43.13 -6.58
N THR A 27 -0.11 42.77 -7.81
CA THR A 27 -1.27 43.38 -8.47
C THR A 27 -2.57 42.67 -8.11
N ASP A 28 -3.68 43.40 -8.06
CA ASP A 28 -5.00 42.83 -7.78
C ASP A 28 -5.42 41.80 -8.82
N ALA A 29 -5.17 42.08 -10.11
CA ALA A 29 -5.41 41.12 -11.18
C ALA A 29 -4.60 39.82 -11.00
N GLY A 30 -3.34 39.92 -10.59
CA GLY A 30 -2.49 38.76 -10.33
C GLY A 30 -2.97 37.93 -9.13
N ARG A 31 -3.49 38.59 -8.08
CA ARG A 31 -4.10 37.93 -6.92
C ARG A 31 -5.36 37.16 -7.31
N VAL A 32 -6.27 37.81 -8.05
CA VAL A 32 -7.50 37.17 -8.57
C VAL A 32 -7.16 35.95 -9.43
N PHE A 33 -6.19 36.09 -10.33
CA PHE A 33 -5.71 34.97 -11.14
C PHE A 33 -5.21 33.80 -10.27
N CYS A 34 -4.37 34.07 -9.26
CA CYS A 34 -3.83 33.04 -8.39
C CYS A 34 -4.94 32.30 -7.63
N ILE A 35 -5.98 33.00 -7.16
CA ILE A 35 -7.13 32.40 -6.47
C ILE A 35 -7.85 31.39 -7.38
N VAL A 36 -8.17 31.79 -8.61
CA VAL A 36 -8.87 30.90 -9.56
C VAL A 36 -7.98 29.72 -9.97
N PHE A 37 -6.69 29.99 -10.21
CA PHE A 37 -5.73 28.98 -10.61
C PHE A 37 -5.54 27.89 -9.54
N THR A 38 -5.37 28.26 -8.27
CA THR A 38 -5.18 27.27 -7.18
C THR A 38 -6.43 26.47 -6.87
N LEU A 39 -7.61 27.10 -6.96
CA LEU A 39 -8.89 26.43 -6.71
C LEU A 39 -9.09 25.20 -7.60
N ILE A 40 -8.57 25.23 -8.83
CA ILE A 40 -8.68 24.14 -9.79
C ILE A 40 -7.45 23.23 -9.73
N ALA A 41 -6.25 23.82 -9.70
CA ALA A 41 -5.01 23.07 -9.85
C ALA A 41 -4.68 22.22 -8.61
N THR A 42 -4.91 22.74 -7.39
CA THR A 42 -4.58 22.02 -6.15
C THR A 42 -5.43 20.76 -5.99
N PRO A 43 -6.77 20.77 -6.13
CA PRO A 43 -7.56 19.55 -6.09
C PRO A 43 -7.17 18.53 -7.18
N ALA A 44 -6.90 18.99 -8.39
CA ALA A 44 -6.45 18.12 -9.48
C ALA A 44 -5.12 17.43 -9.14
N LEU A 45 -4.17 18.17 -8.57
CA LEU A 45 -2.88 17.64 -8.11
C LEU A 45 -3.05 16.62 -6.98
N VAL A 46 -3.91 16.90 -5.99
CA VAL A 46 -4.20 15.98 -4.88
C VAL A 46 -4.80 14.67 -5.39
N VAL A 47 -5.80 14.72 -6.28
CA VAL A 47 -6.41 13.51 -6.86
C VAL A 47 -5.37 12.68 -7.62
N ALA A 48 -4.50 13.33 -8.39
CA ALA A 48 -3.40 12.66 -9.10
C ALA A 48 -2.44 11.96 -8.12
N TYR A 49 -2.01 12.64 -7.05
CA TYR A 49 -1.14 12.05 -6.03
C TYR A 49 -1.80 10.90 -5.27
N LEU A 50 -3.06 11.03 -4.86
CA LEU A 50 -3.78 9.93 -4.19
C LEU A 50 -3.92 8.70 -5.10
N GLY A 51 -4.16 8.91 -6.40
CA GLY A 51 -4.19 7.84 -7.40
C GLY A 51 -2.83 7.16 -7.56
N ALA A 52 -1.77 7.95 -7.68
CA ALA A 52 -0.39 7.45 -7.77
C ALA A 52 0.05 6.73 -6.49
N ALA A 53 -0.28 7.26 -5.32
CA ALA A 53 0.06 6.70 -4.02
C ALA A 53 -0.55 5.30 -3.83
N ARG A 54 -1.82 5.12 -4.21
CA ARG A 54 -2.46 3.78 -4.19
C ARG A 54 -1.70 2.78 -5.06
N LYS A 55 -1.36 3.15 -6.29
CA LYS A 55 -0.58 2.28 -7.20
C LYS A 55 0.82 1.98 -6.67
N MET A 56 1.50 2.99 -6.10
CA MET A 56 2.81 2.84 -5.45
C MET A 56 2.76 1.88 -4.26
N ILE A 57 1.71 1.94 -3.43
CA ILE A 57 1.52 1.01 -2.31
C ILE A 57 1.34 -0.42 -2.84
N ASP A 58 0.54 -0.61 -3.88
CA ASP A 58 0.35 -1.93 -4.49
C ASP A 58 1.64 -2.47 -5.12
N PHE A 59 2.41 -1.62 -5.80
CA PHE A 59 3.75 -1.96 -6.29
C PHE A 59 4.70 -2.31 -5.15
N THR A 60 4.70 -1.55 -4.06
CA THR A 60 5.52 -1.81 -2.87
C THR A 60 5.17 -3.14 -2.24
N ARG A 61 3.88 -3.52 -2.24
CA ARG A 61 3.44 -4.86 -1.80
C ARG A 61 3.97 -5.96 -2.72
N VAL A 62 3.96 -5.76 -4.04
CA VAL A 62 4.53 -6.70 -5.00
C VAL A 62 6.03 -6.87 -4.78
N VAL A 63 6.78 -5.78 -4.65
CA VAL A 63 8.22 -5.81 -4.38
C VAL A 63 8.51 -6.46 -3.03
N ALA A 64 7.78 -6.10 -1.98
CA ALA A 64 7.92 -6.75 -0.67
C ALA A 64 7.66 -8.26 -0.75
N MET A 65 6.69 -8.70 -1.56
CA MET A 65 6.46 -10.14 -1.81
C MET A 65 7.63 -10.81 -2.54
N LEU A 66 8.28 -10.13 -3.48
CA LEU A 66 9.49 -10.65 -4.15
C LEU A 66 10.67 -10.83 -3.18
N PHE A 67 10.81 -9.95 -2.18
CA PHE A 67 11.85 -10.05 -1.14
C PHE A 67 11.47 -10.95 0.04
N ASN A 68 10.20 -11.35 0.17
CA ASN A 68 9.71 -12.14 1.29
C ASN A 68 10.07 -13.63 1.13
N LYS A 69 11.32 -13.99 1.47
CA LYS A 69 11.77 -15.38 1.67
C LYS A 69 10.96 -16.14 2.75
N THR A 70 10.10 -15.45 3.49
CA THR A 70 9.30 -15.98 4.59
C THR A 70 8.38 -17.13 4.16
N ASN A 71 7.87 -17.13 2.92
CA ASN A 71 7.08 -18.26 2.43
C ASN A 71 7.92 -19.54 2.31
N ILE A 72 9.20 -19.44 1.93
CA ILE A 72 10.13 -20.57 1.79
C ILE A 72 10.56 -21.08 3.17
N LEU A 73 10.79 -20.17 4.12
CA LEU A 73 11.16 -20.52 5.50
C LEU A 73 10.00 -21.15 6.28
N THR A 74 8.76 -20.69 6.05
CA THR A 74 7.56 -21.33 6.57
C THR A 74 7.31 -22.68 5.90
N PHE A 75 7.54 -22.81 4.59
CA PHE A 75 7.41 -24.09 3.87
C PHE A 75 8.38 -25.14 4.43
N HIS A 76 9.67 -24.81 4.58
CA HIS A 76 10.67 -25.72 5.16
C HIS A 76 10.46 -26.04 6.65
N LYS A 77 9.60 -25.29 7.35
CA LYS A 77 9.21 -25.63 8.73
C LYS A 77 8.24 -26.82 8.77
N TYR A 78 7.42 -26.99 7.73
CA TYR A 78 6.38 -28.04 7.68
C TYR A 78 6.74 -29.20 6.74
N ASP A 79 7.63 -28.99 5.78
CA ASP A 79 8.31 -30.03 4.98
C ASP A 79 9.26 -30.83 5.88
N THR A 80 8.67 -31.80 6.59
CA THR A 80 9.33 -32.57 7.65
C THR A 80 10.21 -33.66 7.06
N ASP A 81 9.87 -34.13 5.86
CA ASP A 81 10.63 -35.12 5.11
C ASP A 81 11.71 -34.52 4.19
N GLY A 82 11.70 -33.19 4.01
CA GLY A 82 12.70 -32.46 3.22
C GLY A 82 12.58 -32.73 1.72
N SER A 83 11.41 -33.17 1.26
CA SER A 83 11.13 -33.52 -0.13
C SER A 83 10.98 -32.29 -1.03
N GLY A 84 10.81 -31.09 -0.45
CA GLY A 84 10.51 -29.87 -1.19
C GLY A 84 9.05 -29.82 -1.68
N GLN A 85 8.19 -30.70 -1.18
CA GLN A 85 6.75 -30.78 -1.44
C GLN A 85 6.02 -30.98 -0.10
N LEU A 86 4.77 -30.53 0.00
CA LEU A 86 3.95 -30.75 1.20
C LEU A 86 2.91 -31.82 0.92
N ASP A 87 2.85 -32.83 1.78
CA ASP A 87 1.77 -33.83 1.78
C ASP A 87 0.49 -33.30 2.45
N SER A 88 -0.57 -34.10 2.50
CA SER A 88 -1.86 -33.68 3.07
C SER A 88 -1.78 -33.37 4.56
N ASP A 89 -0.92 -34.04 5.30
CA ASP A 89 -0.79 -33.94 6.75
C ASP A 89 0.11 -32.76 7.13
N GLU A 90 1.19 -32.54 6.38
CA GLU A 90 2.06 -31.36 6.49
C GLU A 90 1.33 -30.09 6.07
N PHE A 91 0.55 -30.14 4.98
CA PHE A 91 -0.31 -29.05 4.55
C PHE A 91 -1.43 -28.77 5.56
N ALA A 92 -2.02 -29.81 6.17
CA ALA A 92 -2.98 -29.66 7.27
C ALA A 92 -2.35 -29.01 8.50
N ALA A 93 -1.13 -29.42 8.88
CA ALA A 93 -0.38 -28.84 9.98
C ALA A 93 -0.06 -27.36 9.73
N ALA A 94 0.34 -27.00 8.51
CA ALA A 94 0.55 -25.62 8.11
C ALA A 94 -0.74 -24.79 8.22
N LEU A 95 -1.88 -25.32 7.73
CA LEU A 95 -3.19 -24.66 7.81
C LEU A 95 -3.65 -24.42 9.27
N ARG A 96 -3.42 -25.40 10.15
CA ARG A 96 -3.78 -25.32 11.58
C ARG A 96 -2.93 -24.30 12.33
N ASP A 97 -1.62 -24.30 12.12
CA ASP A 97 -0.70 -23.35 12.76
C ASP A 97 -0.92 -21.92 12.23
N LEU A 98 -1.42 -21.78 11.01
CA LEU A 98 -1.86 -20.51 10.42
C LEU A 98 -3.24 -20.03 10.91
N GLY A 99 -3.89 -20.77 11.83
CA GLY A 99 -5.11 -20.37 12.53
C GLY A 99 -6.42 -20.82 11.88
N TYR A 100 -6.38 -21.74 10.90
CA TYR A 100 -7.58 -22.35 10.33
C TYR A 100 -7.79 -23.75 10.92
N PRO A 101 -8.82 -23.96 11.75
CA PRO A 101 -9.20 -25.31 12.17
C PRO A 101 -9.90 -26.00 10.98
N VAL A 102 -9.12 -26.68 10.15
CA VAL A 102 -9.59 -27.42 8.98
C VAL A 102 -9.72 -28.90 9.34
N ALA A 103 -10.89 -29.50 9.06
CA ALA A 103 -11.07 -30.95 9.19
C ALA A 103 -10.33 -31.66 8.04
N ASP A 104 -9.83 -32.88 8.26
CA ASP A 104 -8.97 -33.58 7.28
C ASP A 104 -9.62 -33.73 5.89
N ASN A 105 -10.95 -33.85 5.84
CA ASN A 105 -11.72 -33.90 4.59
C ASN A 105 -11.72 -32.57 3.82
N ASP A 106 -11.68 -31.44 4.51
CA ASP A 106 -11.65 -30.11 3.89
C ASP A 106 -10.24 -29.75 3.41
N VAL A 107 -9.18 -30.30 4.04
CA VAL A 107 -7.78 -30.11 3.60
C VAL A 107 -7.57 -30.72 2.22
N ARG A 108 -8.05 -31.94 1.99
CA ARG A 108 -7.95 -32.62 0.68
C ARG A 108 -8.66 -31.82 -0.43
N MET A 109 -9.82 -31.24 -0.11
CA MET A 109 -10.56 -30.39 -1.04
C MET A 109 -9.79 -29.11 -1.40
N ILE A 110 -9.12 -28.49 -0.41
CA ILE A 110 -8.27 -27.31 -0.64
C ILE A 110 -7.02 -27.69 -1.44
N MET A 111 -6.45 -28.86 -1.17
CA MET A 111 -5.28 -29.39 -1.86
C MET A 111 -5.59 -29.62 -3.35
N GLU A 112 -6.72 -30.28 -3.66
CA GLU A 112 -7.20 -30.46 -5.04
C GLU A 112 -7.50 -29.14 -5.75
N GLU A 113 -8.00 -28.13 -5.05
CA GLU A 113 -8.34 -26.83 -5.65
C GLU A 113 -7.09 -25.99 -5.99
N VAL A 114 -5.99 -26.18 -5.25
CA VAL A 114 -4.74 -25.42 -5.44
C VAL A 114 -3.73 -26.15 -6.33
N ASN A 115 -3.85 -27.47 -6.43
CA ASN A 115 -2.99 -28.30 -7.25
C ASN A 115 -3.24 -28.05 -8.74
N ILE A 116 -2.28 -27.39 -9.40
CA ILE A 116 -2.39 -27.03 -10.83
C ILE A 116 -1.81 -28.17 -11.70
N CYS A 117 -0.97 -29.03 -11.11
CA CYS A 117 -0.24 -30.08 -11.82
C CYS A 117 -0.88 -31.48 -11.72
N ASP A 118 -2.08 -31.62 -11.14
CA ASP A 118 -2.75 -32.90 -10.87
C ASP A 118 -1.87 -33.90 -10.07
N THR A 119 -0.98 -33.41 -9.20
CA THR A 119 -0.15 -34.24 -8.31
C THR A 119 -0.78 -34.46 -6.94
N THR A 120 -0.54 -35.58 -6.27
CA THR A 120 -1.02 -35.81 -4.88
C THR A 120 -0.28 -34.99 -3.82
N LEU A 121 0.63 -34.10 -4.23
CA LEU A 121 1.54 -33.32 -3.40
C LEU A 121 1.49 -31.86 -3.84
N VAL A 122 1.72 -30.93 -2.89
CA VAL A 122 1.70 -29.49 -3.14
C VAL A 122 3.12 -28.95 -3.21
N THR A 123 3.48 -28.36 -4.34
CA THR A 123 4.80 -27.72 -4.52
C THR A 123 4.89 -26.37 -3.80
N ILE A 124 6.10 -25.83 -3.61
CA ILE A 124 6.33 -24.47 -3.05
C ILE A 124 5.55 -23.39 -3.82
N GLN A 125 5.43 -23.56 -5.14
CA GLN A 125 4.76 -22.61 -6.03
C GLN A 125 3.24 -22.66 -5.83
N GLU A 126 2.67 -23.87 -5.72
CA GLU A 126 1.26 -24.10 -5.44
C GLU A 126 0.90 -23.71 -4.00
N PHE A 127 1.77 -23.97 -3.01
CA PHE A 127 1.60 -23.51 -1.64
C PHE A 127 1.56 -21.97 -1.56
N GLY A 128 2.40 -21.29 -2.34
CA GLY A 128 2.35 -19.83 -2.49
C GLY A 128 1.00 -19.36 -3.06
N GLN A 129 0.42 -20.12 -3.99
CA GLN A 129 -0.88 -19.85 -4.58
C GLN A 129 -2.04 -20.16 -3.61
N ALA A 130 -1.94 -21.23 -2.80
CA ALA A 130 -2.86 -21.53 -1.70
C ALA A 130 -2.92 -20.36 -0.71
N LEU A 131 -1.75 -19.84 -0.35
CA LEU A 131 -1.61 -18.73 0.60
C LEU A 131 -2.23 -17.44 0.08
N ILE A 132 -2.14 -17.19 -1.24
CA ILE A 132 -2.78 -16.06 -1.92
C ILE A 132 -4.29 -16.26 -2.02
N LEU A 133 -4.74 -17.47 -2.37
CA LEU A 133 -6.15 -17.83 -2.59
C LEU A 133 -6.97 -17.88 -1.29
N LEU A 134 -6.38 -18.37 -0.20
CA LEU A 134 -7.04 -18.55 1.10
C LEU A 134 -7.06 -17.28 1.97
N GLU A 135 -6.54 -16.15 1.47
CA GLU A 135 -6.49 -14.86 2.17
C GLU A 135 -5.99 -15.00 3.63
N PHE A 136 -4.96 -15.81 3.89
CA PHE A 136 -4.49 -16.05 5.26
C PHE A 136 -4.26 -14.73 6.02
N PRO A 137 -4.99 -14.49 7.13
CA PRO A 137 -4.90 -13.25 7.88
C PRO A 137 -3.62 -13.16 8.72
N THR A 138 -2.84 -14.23 8.81
CA THR A 138 -1.55 -14.29 9.53
C THR A 138 -0.47 -13.37 8.95
N ALA A 139 -0.59 -12.94 7.69
CA ALA A 139 0.26 -11.89 7.14
C ALA A 139 -0.41 -10.50 7.06
N ARG A 140 -1.70 -10.35 7.40
CA ARG A 140 -2.42 -9.07 7.24
C ARG A 140 -2.05 -8.03 8.30
N GLN A 141 -1.57 -8.45 9.47
CA GLN A 141 -1.21 -7.56 10.57
C GLN A 141 0.23 -7.03 10.48
N GLU A 142 1.15 -7.84 9.95
CA GLU A 142 2.54 -7.43 9.66
C GLU A 142 2.64 -6.66 8.34
N LYS A 143 1.84 -6.98 7.31
CA LYS A 143 1.88 -6.30 5.99
C LYS A 143 1.59 -4.80 6.05
N HIS A 144 0.66 -4.33 6.89
CA HIS A 144 0.40 -2.89 7.04
C HIS A 144 1.53 -2.17 7.78
N ARG A 145 2.11 -2.82 8.80
CA ARG A 145 3.25 -2.30 9.55
C ARG A 145 4.50 -2.23 8.68
N LEU A 146 4.78 -3.28 7.93
CA LEU A 146 5.90 -3.36 6.98
C LEU A 146 5.76 -2.32 5.86
N SER A 147 4.57 -2.18 5.26
CA SER A 147 4.31 -1.14 4.26
C SER A 147 4.52 0.27 4.82
N ALA A 148 4.09 0.52 6.07
CA ALA A 148 4.32 1.80 6.74
C ALA A 148 5.81 2.02 7.06
N MET A 149 6.52 1.00 7.51
CA MET A 149 7.97 1.05 7.78
C MET A 149 8.78 1.29 6.51
N ILE A 150 8.44 0.62 5.40
CA ILE A 150 9.08 0.84 4.09
C ILE A 150 8.79 2.26 3.58
N SER A 151 7.56 2.73 3.73
CA SER A 151 7.20 4.09 3.31
C SER A 151 7.94 5.14 4.13
N PHE A 152 8.06 4.92 5.44
CA PHE A 152 8.81 5.78 6.34
C PHE A 152 10.31 5.78 6.01
N SER A 153 10.92 4.60 5.80
CA SER A 153 12.33 4.50 5.44
C SER A 153 12.62 5.13 4.07
N ALA A 154 11.76 4.92 3.07
CA ALA A 154 11.87 5.55 1.76
C ALA A 154 11.78 7.09 1.87
N THR A 155 10.86 7.62 2.67
CA THR A 155 10.72 9.06 2.90
C THR A 155 11.96 9.63 3.60
N LEU A 156 12.51 8.93 4.59
CA LEU A 156 13.73 9.33 5.28
C LEU A 156 14.95 9.32 4.34
N THR A 157 15.09 8.28 3.51
CA THR A 157 16.15 8.23 2.50
C THR A 157 16.02 9.36 1.49
N TRP A 158 14.79 9.67 1.04
CA TRP A 158 14.53 10.80 0.14
C TRP A 158 14.91 12.14 0.76
N LEU A 159 14.54 12.36 2.03
CA LEU A 159 14.88 13.55 2.80
C LEU A 159 16.41 13.75 2.88
N LEU A 160 17.14 12.71 3.30
CA LEU A 160 18.59 12.77 3.47
C LEU A 160 19.32 12.94 2.13
N ALA A 161 18.85 12.26 1.07
CA ALA A 161 19.40 12.42 -0.28
C ALA A 161 19.18 13.86 -0.80
N GLY A 162 17.99 14.42 -0.61
CA GLY A 162 17.69 15.81 -0.94
C GLY A 162 18.62 16.79 -0.22
N ALA A 163 18.80 16.59 1.09
CA ALA A 163 19.69 17.42 1.91
C ALA A 163 21.14 17.42 1.40
N LEU A 164 21.68 16.24 1.03
CA LEU A 164 23.02 16.13 0.44
C LEU A 164 23.13 16.89 -0.90
N CYS A 165 22.10 16.80 -1.76
CA CYS A 165 22.10 17.52 -3.02
C CYS A 165 22.02 19.04 -2.82
N PHE A 166 21.13 19.54 -1.95
CA PHE A 166 20.99 20.98 -1.68
C PHE A 166 22.24 21.57 -1.01
N GLN A 167 22.92 20.80 -0.16
CA GLN A 167 24.21 21.21 0.40
C GLN A 167 25.23 21.51 -0.70
N GLN A 168 25.29 20.70 -1.76
CA GLN A 168 26.23 20.93 -2.87
C GLN A 168 25.78 22.05 -3.81
N ILE A 169 24.48 22.14 -4.08
CA ILE A 169 23.92 23.08 -5.06
C ILE A 169 23.84 24.51 -4.50
N GLU A 170 23.29 24.67 -3.30
CA GLU A 170 23.03 25.98 -2.68
C GLU A 170 24.13 26.38 -1.67
N ARG A 171 25.09 25.49 -1.38
CA ARG A 171 26.18 25.70 -0.41
C ARG A 171 25.70 26.01 1.02
N TRP A 172 24.51 25.53 1.37
CA TRP A 172 24.01 25.54 2.74
C TRP A 172 24.70 24.48 3.59
N SER A 173 24.67 24.62 4.91
CA SER A 173 25.04 23.52 5.79
C SER A 173 24.10 22.32 5.59
N PHE A 174 24.55 21.13 5.99
CA PHE A 174 23.73 19.92 5.89
C PHE A 174 22.41 20.05 6.68
N ILE A 175 22.47 20.66 7.88
CA ILE A 175 21.29 20.87 8.73
C ILE A 175 20.31 21.86 8.10
N GLU A 176 20.78 22.97 7.54
CA GLU A 176 19.93 23.92 6.81
C GLU A 176 19.28 23.26 5.58
N SER A 177 20.05 22.44 4.85
CA SER A 177 19.55 21.70 3.69
C SER A 177 18.48 20.68 4.08
N MET A 178 18.69 19.96 5.19
CA MET A 178 17.72 19.01 5.74
C MET A 178 16.47 19.71 6.26
N TRP A 179 16.64 20.86 6.93
CA TRP A 179 15.54 21.71 7.40
C TRP A 179 14.67 22.16 6.24
N PHE A 180 15.27 22.77 5.21
CA PHE A 180 14.60 23.17 3.98
C PHE A 180 13.84 21.99 3.31
N CYS A 181 14.48 20.83 3.22
CA CYS A 181 13.84 19.64 2.66
C CYS A 181 12.62 19.21 3.49
N TRP A 182 12.73 19.22 4.81
CA TRP A 182 11.67 18.83 5.73
C TRP A 182 10.46 19.76 5.63
N GLU A 183 10.66 21.07 5.74
CA GLU A 183 9.56 22.03 5.64
C GLU A 183 8.89 22.04 4.26
N THR A 184 9.66 21.78 3.20
CA THR A 184 9.16 21.69 1.83
C THR A 184 8.30 20.44 1.65
N LEU A 185 8.74 19.27 2.14
CA LEU A 185 7.99 18.03 2.06
C LEU A 185 6.73 18.04 2.92
N MET A 186 6.78 18.69 4.09
CA MET A 186 5.63 18.87 4.98
C MET A 186 4.68 19.97 4.50
N THR A 187 4.97 20.62 3.36
CA THR A 187 4.18 21.74 2.82
C THR A 187 4.00 22.89 3.81
N ILE A 188 4.96 23.07 4.72
CA ILE A 188 4.98 24.19 5.68
C ILE A 188 5.48 25.44 4.95
N GLY A 189 6.62 25.30 4.25
CA GLY A 189 7.23 26.35 3.42
C GLY A 189 7.42 27.68 4.14
N LEU A 190 8.24 27.74 5.21
CA LEU A 190 8.46 28.97 5.97
C LEU A 190 9.11 30.06 5.10
N GLY A 191 9.93 29.66 4.13
CA GLY A 191 10.54 30.57 3.16
C GLY A 191 11.75 31.35 3.68
N ASP A 192 12.26 30.96 4.85
CA ASP A 192 13.56 31.39 5.39
C ASP A 192 14.71 30.90 4.52
N LEU A 193 14.60 29.67 3.99
CA LEU A 193 15.49 29.08 3.02
C LEU A 193 14.74 28.83 1.70
N VAL A 194 15.26 29.37 0.59
CA VAL A 194 14.71 29.10 -0.74
C VAL A 194 15.84 29.03 -1.77
N PRO A 195 15.82 28.09 -2.72
CA PRO A 195 16.87 27.95 -3.73
C PRO A 195 17.08 29.22 -4.56
N GLN A 196 18.31 29.74 -4.51
CA GLN A 196 18.71 30.94 -5.22
C GLN A 196 19.34 30.62 -6.57
N THR A 197 19.95 29.45 -6.71
CA THR A 197 20.57 29.03 -7.97
C THR A 197 19.53 28.57 -8.98
N VAL A 198 19.83 28.72 -10.28
CA VAL A 198 18.93 28.23 -11.34
C VAL A 198 18.80 26.71 -11.27
N LEU A 199 19.91 26.01 -11.02
CA LEU A 199 19.94 24.56 -10.86
C LEU A 199 19.12 24.12 -9.65
N GLY A 200 19.26 24.79 -8.50
CA GLY A 200 18.53 24.49 -7.28
C GLY A 200 17.02 24.66 -7.43
N ARG A 201 16.55 25.64 -8.22
CA ARG A 201 15.11 25.80 -8.50
C ARG A 201 14.55 24.65 -9.35
N TRP A 202 15.27 24.23 -10.39
CA TRP A 202 14.87 23.07 -11.20
C TRP A 202 14.92 21.77 -10.41
N PHE A 203 15.98 21.60 -9.60
CA PHE A 203 16.11 20.47 -8.70
C PHE A 203 14.97 20.46 -7.68
N ASN A 204 14.64 21.60 -7.06
CA ASN A 204 13.51 21.71 -6.13
C ASN A 204 12.18 21.32 -6.77
N LEU A 205 11.92 21.75 -8.01
CA LEU A 205 10.71 21.36 -8.73
C LEU A 205 10.58 19.83 -8.83
N ALA A 206 11.63 19.15 -9.29
CA ALA A 206 11.64 17.69 -9.43
C ALA A 206 11.62 16.98 -8.06
N TYR A 207 12.41 17.48 -7.11
CA TYR A 207 12.53 16.95 -5.76
C TYR A 207 11.20 17.00 -5.00
N SER A 208 10.56 18.16 -4.98
CA SER A 208 9.27 18.35 -4.31
C SER A 208 8.16 17.54 -4.98
N PHE A 209 8.12 17.45 -6.30
CA PHE A 209 7.09 16.66 -7.00
C PHE A 209 7.14 15.17 -6.61
N LEU A 210 8.33 14.56 -6.64
CA LEU A 210 8.48 13.16 -6.23
C LEU A 210 8.32 12.97 -4.71
N GLY A 211 8.86 13.91 -3.93
CA GLY A 211 8.79 13.90 -2.48
C GLY A 211 7.38 13.99 -1.92
N LEU A 212 6.53 14.83 -2.49
CA LEU A 212 5.11 14.90 -2.14
C LEU A 212 4.38 13.58 -2.44
N GLY A 213 4.81 12.84 -3.46
CA GLY A 213 4.36 11.48 -3.71
C GLY A 213 4.67 10.53 -2.55
N PHE A 214 5.90 10.56 -2.02
CA PHE A 214 6.29 9.75 -0.86
C PHE A 214 5.53 10.15 0.40
N ILE A 215 5.37 11.44 0.67
CA ILE A 215 4.55 11.94 1.79
C ILE A 215 3.09 11.50 1.64
N SER A 216 2.53 11.53 0.43
CA SER A 216 1.17 11.04 0.19
C SER A 216 1.02 9.55 0.50
N VAL A 217 2.02 8.72 0.18
CA VAL A 217 2.04 7.28 0.53
C VAL A 217 2.17 7.06 2.04
N LEU A 218 3.01 7.86 2.70
CA LEU A 218 3.17 7.83 4.15
C LEU A 218 1.86 8.21 4.86
N LEU A 219 1.20 9.29 4.42
CA LEU A 219 -0.09 9.72 4.94
C LEU A 219 -1.16 8.64 4.75
N GLN A 220 -1.26 8.03 3.57
CA GLN A 220 -2.19 6.92 3.33
C GLN A 220 -1.92 5.74 4.29
N SER A 221 -0.65 5.42 4.53
CA SER A 221 -0.25 4.36 5.46
C SER A 221 -0.69 4.67 6.90
N VAL A 222 -0.60 5.93 7.34
CA VAL A 222 -1.08 6.38 8.65
C VAL A 222 -2.60 6.32 8.73
N VAL A 223 -3.31 6.77 7.70
CA VAL A 223 -4.79 6.71 7.62
C VAL A 223 -5.29 5.26 7.70
N ASP A 224 -4.65 4.34 6.99
CA ASP A 224 -4.97 2.91 7.06
C ASP A 224 -4.76 2.35 8.47
N LEU A 225 -3.72 2.81 9.17
CA LEU A 225 -3.42 2.41 10.55
C LEU A 225 -4.48 2.93 11.54
N LEU A 226 -4.89 4.20 11.38
CA LEU A 226 -5.90 4.85 12.22
C LEU A 226 -7.30 4.26 11.99
N SER A 227 -7.69 4.06 10.73
CA SER A 227 -8.99 3.46 10.37
C SER A 227 -9.13 2.02 10.87
N LYS A 228 -8.02 1.28 10.94
CA LYS A 228 -8.01 -0.04 11.58
C LYS A 228 -8.32 0.08 13.07
N HIS A 229 -7.69 1.02 13.78
CA HIS A 229 -7.92 1.23 15.20
C HIS A 229 -9.38 1.62 15.51
N SER A 230 -9.95 2.56 14.72
CA SER A 230 -11.35 2.96 14.89
C SER A 230 -12.34 1.81 14.65
N SER A 231 -12.06 0.93 13.68
CA SER A 231 -12.90 -0.25 13.43
C SER A 231 -12.85 -1.28 14.58
N ILE A 232 -11.73 -1.38 15.29
CA ILE A 232 -11.58 -2.29 16.45
C ILE A 232 -12.43 -1.76 17.61
N ILE A 233 -12.33 -0.47 17.90
CA ILE A 233 -13.12 0.19 18.95
C ILE A 233 -14.61 -0.01 18.67
N GLY A 234 -15.08 0.28 17.45
CA GLY A 234 -16.49 0.08 17.11
C GLY A 234 -16.98 -1.37 17.24
N ARG A 235 -16.13 -2.37 16.94
CA ARG A 235 -16.47 -3.79 17.17
C ARG A 235 -16.53 -4.15 18.66
N LEU A 236 -15.66 -3.57 19.48
CA LEU A 236 -15.66 -3.78 20.92
C LEU A 236 -16.91 -3.15 21.56
N GLU A 237 -17.27 -1.93 21.15
CA GLU A 237 -18.51 -1.28 21.58
C GLU A 237 -19.74 -2.12 21.21
N MET A 238 -19.82 -2.62 19.96
CA MET A 238 -20.91 -3.50 19.55
C MET A 238 -20.97 -4.80 20.37
N ARG A 239 -19.84 -5.42 20.69
CA ARG A 239 -19.81 -6.63 21.54
C ARG A 239 -20.21 -6.35 22.98
N ILE A 240 -19.87 -5.19 23.53
CA ILE A 240 -20.28 -4.77 24.88
C ILE A 240 -21.79 -4.52 24.91
N LEU A 241 -22.35 -3.87 23.88
CA LEU A 241 -23.79 -3.66 23.74
C LEU A 241 -24.55 -4.98 23.54
N GLU A 242 -24.03 -5.89 22.71
CA GLU A 242 -24.60 -7.23 22.52
C GLU A 242 -24.54 -8.05 23.82
N ALA A 243 -23.41 -8.05 24.53
CA ALA A 243 -23.24 -8.74 25.82
C ALA A 243 -24.16 -8.16 26.91
N GLY A 244 -24.40 -6.85 26.90
CA GLY A 244 -25.38 -6.20 27.78
C GLY A 244 -26.84 -6.56 27.44
N SER A 245 -27.13 -6.95 26.19
CA SER A 245 -28.45 -7.41 25.73
C SER A 245 -28.64 -8.93 25.80
N ALA A 246 -27.56 -9.70 25.98
CA ALA A 246 -27.56 -11.16 25.87
C ALA A 246 -27.99 -11.84 27.16
N SER A 247 -29.29 -11.81 27.44
CA SER A 247 -29.97 -12.87 28.19
C SER A 247 -30.46 -14.02 27.30
N THR A 248 -30.06 -14.10 26.01
CA THR A 248 -30.25 -15.31 25.18
C THR A 248 -29.35 -15.32 23.94
N PRO A 249 -28.54 -16.37 23.68
CA PRO A 249 -27.69 -16.42 22.49
C PRO A 249 -28.52 -16.75 21.23
N SER A 250 -28.58 -15.82 20.27
CA SER A 250 -29.35 -15.99 19.03
C SER A 250 -28.57 -16.79 17.96
N PHE A 251 -29.07 -17.99 17.67
CA PHE A 251 -28.62 -18.95 16.65
C PHE A 251 -28.60 -18.41 15.18
N LYS A 252 -29.01 -17.15 14.95
CA LYS A 252 -29.15 -16.54 13.62
C LYS A 252 -27.81 -16.19 12.96
N ASN A 253 -26.77 -15.85 13.72
CA ASN A 253 -25.49 -15.41 13.17
C ASN A 253 -24.66 -16.56 12.56
N LEU A 254 -24.81 -17.79 13.07
CA LEU A 254 -24.11 -18.97 12.55
C LEU A 254 -24.60 -19.38 11.16
N LYS A 255 -25.92 -19.32 10.94
CA LYS A 255 -26.54 -19.63 9.63
C LYS A 255 -26.22 -18.58 8.57
N LEU A 256 -25.99 -17.32 8.98
CA LEU A 256 -25.62 -16.24 8.07
C LEU A 256 -24.16 -16.39 7.59
N GLN A 257 -23.25 -16.73 8.50
CA GLN A 257 -21.84 -17.04 8.19
C GLN A 257 -21.73 -18.25 7.24
N GLN A 258 -22.47 -19.33 7.51
CA GLN A 258 -22.52 -20.50 6.61
C GLN A 258 -23.14 -20.18 5.24
N LYS A 259 -24.13 -19.28 5.16
CA LYS A 259 -24.71 -18.83 3.89
C LYS A 259 -23.72 -18.03 3.04
N VAL A 260 -22.92 -17.14 3.64
CA VAL A 260 -21.93 -16.34 2.92
C VAL A 260 -20.82 -17.23 2.33
N VAL A 261 -20.36 -18.22 3.09
CA VAL A 261 -19.36 -19.19 2.63
C VAL A 261 -19.90 -20.03 1.46
N ARG A 262 -21.12 -20.58 1.57
CA ARG A 262 -21.77 -21.32 0.47
C ARG A 262 -22.02 -20.47 -0.78
N LYS A 263 -22.35 -19.19 -0.61
CA LYS A 263 -22.60 -18.27 -1.74
C LYS A 263 -21.30 -17.91 -2.49
N ARG A 264 -20.16 -17.87 -1.79
CA ARG A 264 -18.84 -17.67 -2.40
C ARG A 264 -18.35 -18.93 -3.12
N ALA A 265 -18.53 -20.11 -2.52
CA ALA A 265 -18.21 -21.39 -3.16
C ALA A 265 -19.03 -21.64 -4.46
N SER A 266 -20.30 -21.22 -4.50
CA SER A 266 -21.13 -21.33 -5.72
C SER A 266 -20.82 -20.28 -6.79
N ALA A 267 -20.27 -19.12 -6.44
CA ALA A 267 -19.79 -18.15 -7.43
C ALA A 267 -18.51 -18.61 -8.15
N LEU A 268 -17.69 -19.44 -7.48
CA LEU A 268 -16.50 -20.08 -8.04
C LEU A 268 -16.84 -21.15 -9.09
N SER A 269 -17.92 -21.92 -8.90
CA SER A 269 -18.35 -22.91 -9.91
C SER A 269 -18.82 -22.28 -11.23
N SER A 270 -19.40 -21.07 -11.16
CA SER A 270 -19.81 -20.32 -12.36
C SER A 270 -18.62 -19.74 -13.14
N ARG A 271 -17.54 -19.34 -12.45
CA ARG A 271 -16.29 -18.91 -13.12
C ARG A 271 -15.53 -20.08 -13.76
N ARG A 272 -15.67 -21.29 -13.23
CA ARG A 272 -15.13 -22.56 -13.77
C ARG A 272 -15.57 -22.81 -15.22
N MET A 273 -16.84 -22.54 -15.57
CA MET A 273 -17.33 -22.71 -16.95
C MET A 273 -16.69 -21.73 -17.94
N SER A 274 -16.39 -20.51 -17.51
CA SER A 274 -15.89 -19.45 -18.40
C SER A 274 -14.42 -19.65 -18.74
N SER A 275 -13.58 -20.00 -17.75
CA SER A 275 -12.14 -20.19 -17.97
C SER A 275 -11.82 -21.52 -18.68
N CYS A 276 -12.62 -22.57 -18.47
CA CYS A 276 -12.42 -23.86 -19.14
C CYS A 276 -12.80 -23.80 -20.64
N LEU A 277 -13.80 -22.98 -21.02
CA LEU A 277 -14.15 -22.72 -22.42
C LEU A 277 -13.08 -21.91 -23.16
N VAL A 278 -12.48 -20.92 -22.50
CA VAL A 278 -11.43 -20.08 -23.11
C VAL A 278 -10.13 -20.88 -23.31
N ASN A 279 -9.75 -21.74 -22.36
CA ASN A 279 -8.52 -22.53 -22.47
C ASN A 279 -8.61 -23.70 -23.48
N ARG A 280 -9.83 -24.18 -23.79
CA ARG A 280 -10.06 -25.12 -24.90
C ARG A 280 -10.06 -24.44 -26.28
N ALA A 281 -10.30 -23.13 -26.36
CA ALA A 281 -10.40 -22.41 -27.62
C ALA A 281 -9.03 -21.92 -28.14
N PHE A 282 -8.05 -21.63 -27.26
CA PHE A 282 -6.74 -21.11 -27.65
C PHE A 282 -5.62 -21.66 -26.74
N PRO A 283 -5.00 -22.82 -27.07
CA PRO A 283 -4.02 -23.48 -26.22
C PRO A 283 -2.61 -22.85 -26.18
N GLY A 284 -2.45 -21.54 -26.40
CA GLY A 284 -1.11 -20.95 -26.58
C GLY A 284 -0.95 -19.46 -26.31
N LEU A 285 -1.86 -18.80 -25.60
CA LEU A 285 -1.78 -17.34 -25.41
C LEU A 285 -1.21 -16.87 -24.06
N PHE A 286 -0.67 -17.76 -23.24
CA PHE A 286 0.04 -17.39 -22.01
C PHE A 286 1.37 -18.17 -21.93
N LEU A 287 2.37 -17.62 -22.60
CA LEU A 287 3.79 -17.76 -22.28
C LEU A 287 4.29 -16.40 -21.81
#